data_AF-A0A9E6F234-F1
#
_entry.id   AF-A0A9E6F234-F1
#
_cell.length_a   1.000
_cell.length_b   1.000
_cell.length_c   1.000
_cell.angle_alpha   90.00
_cell.angle_beta   90.00
_cell.angle_gamma   90.00
#
_symmetry.space_group_name_H-M   'P 1'
#
loop_
_entity.id
_entity.type
_entity.pdbx_description
1 polymer ?
#
loop_
_entity_poly.entity_id
_entity_poly.type
_entity_poly.pdbx_seq_one_letter_code
_entity_poly.pdbx_strand_id
1 'polypeptide(L)'
;MKKITINILGVIIITALMGFAGTGYVSISKKGFADSLYSPQYVKHLITYNKYYPFIKYNQNYIEWNDYSSVQKLFEKFKQIQSHKLKVLHIGDSHVQADIFTGYIRNEIQNIMGEGGRGFVFPYAAAGTHSAYDYRTSCKGKWDFSKNVQPFPAYDIGITGATIHTEDSSASFKIVFPKNMLNKNFNVLKLYCKRSPESFNIKVKASGLSTPLYIDCNALNDKLYIEI
;
A
#
# COMPACT_ATOMS: atom_id res chain seq x y z
N MET A 1 23.99 23.13 -1.51
CA MET A 1 22.53 22.94 -1.63
C MET A 1 22.28 21.57 -2.27
N LYS A 2 21.83 20.57 -1.51
CA LYS A 2 21.48 19.23 -2.03
C LYS A 2 19.95 19.15 -2.16
N LYS A 3 19.39 18.78 -3.33
CA LYS A 3 17.94 18.88 -3.62
C LYS A 3 17.41 17.72 -4.48
N ILE A 4 17.01 16.61 -3.86
CA ILE A 4 16.25 15.54 -4.51
C ILE A 4 14.86 16.07 -4.90
N THR A 5 14.48 15.97 -6.18
CA THR A 5 13.18 16.46 -6.69
C THR A 5 12.28 15.31 -7.12
N ILE A 6 11.15 15.14 -6.44
CA ILE A 6 10.09 14.19 -6.81
C ILE A 6 9.07 14.93 -7.67
N ASN A 7 9.00 14.58 -8.96
CA ASN A 7 8.15 15.26 -9.94
C ASN A 7 6.99 14.36 -10.38
N ILE A 8 5.95 14.16 -9.55
CA ILE A 8 4.79 13.36 -9.97
C ILE A 8 3.96 14.15 -11.00
N LEU A 9 4.29 13.92 -12.26
CA LEU A 9 3.41 14.06 -13.41
C LEU A 9 3.04 12.66 -13.89
N GLY A 10 1.92 12.54 -14.61
CA GLY A 10 1.61 11.33 -15.36
C GLY A 10 2.83 10.87 -16.18
N VAL A 11 3.03 9.55 -16.25
CA VAL A 11 4.25 8.88 -16.76
C VAL A 11 5.48 9.05 -15.84
N ILE A 12 5.70 8.02 -14.99
CA ILE A 12 6.98 7.31 -14.79
C ILE A 12 8.17 8.11 -14.18
N ILE A 13 8.65 7.77 -12.95
CA ILE A 13 10.09 7.67 -12.52
C ILE A 13 10.44 7.75 -10.98
N ILE A 14 10.17 6.77 -10.07
CA ILE A 14 10.95 6.36 -8.81
C ILE A 14 10.62 6.72 -7.29
N THR A 15 11.59 6.96 -6.37
CA THR A 15 11.98 6.44 -5.00
C THR A 15 11.34 6.74 -3.59
N ALA A 16 10.07 6.40 -3.25
CA ALA A 16 9.79 6.07 -1.83
C ALA A 16 8.60 5.15 -1.56
N LEU A 17 8.66 4.44 -0.43
CA LEU A 17 7.49 3.78 0.15
C LEU A 17 6.43 4.82 0.53
N MET A 18 5.23 4.66 0.00
CA MET A 18 4.07 5.48 0.34
C MET A 18 2.95 4.59 0.87
N GLY A 19 2.50 4.87 2.09
CA GLY A 19 1.25 4.31 2.62
C GLY A 19 0.11 5.30 2.41
N PHE A 20 -0.80 5.05 1.46
CA PHE A 20 -2.00 5.86 1.26
C PHE A 20 -3.14 5.43 2.19
N ALA A 21 -3.70 6.36 2.95
CA ALA A 21 -4.78 6.08 3.92
C ALA A 21 -5.83 7.20 3.94
N GLY A 22 -6.75 7.23 2.98
CA GLY A 22 -7.73 8.33 2.80
C GLY A 22 -8.61 8.61 4.02
N THR A 23 -8.88 9.88 4.32
CA THR A 23 -9.72 10.30 5.45
C THR A 23 -11.14 10.65 4.99
N GLY A 24 -11.87 9.64 4.49
CA GLY A 24 -13.25 9.81 4.04
C GLY A 24 -14.11 8.61 4.41
N TYR A 25 -15.00 8.77 5.39
CA TYR A 25 -16.02 7.78 5.71
C TYR A 25 -17.16 7.88 4.69
N VAL A 26 -17.19 6.97 3.72
CA VAL A 26 -18.33 6.84 2.80
C VAL A 26 -19.45 6.09 3.54
N SER A 27 -20.57 6.78 3.77
CA SER A 27 -21.79 6.23 4.34
C SER A 27 -22.46 5.27 3.33
N ILE A 28 -22.16 3.98 3.42
CA ILE A 28 -22.89 2.91 2.72
C ILE A 28 -24.07 2.46 3.61
N SER A 29 -25.20 2.10 2.98
CA SER A 29 -26.50 2.03 3.64
C SER A 29 -26.62 0.95 4.73
N LYS A 30 -27.51 1.21 5.70
CA LYS A 30 -27.77 0.35 6.86
C LYS A 30 -28.31 -1.02 6.46
N LYS A 31 -27.43 -2.02 6.36
CA LYS A 31 -27.73 -3.38 6.84
C LYS A 31 -26.78 -3.67 8.01
N GLY A 32 -27.34 -3.90 9.19
CA GLY A 32 -26.56 -4.23 10.37
C GLY A 32 -25.85 -5.56 10.14
N PHE A 33 -24.51 -5.53 10.11
CA PHE A 33 -23.70 -6.74 10.07
C PHE A 33 -23.79 -7.42 11.43
N ALA A 34 -24.72 -8.37 11.57
CA ALA A 34 -24.76 -9.34 12.67
C ALA A 34 -23.60 -10.34 12.48
N ASP A 35 -22.41 -9.81 12.66
CA ASP A 35 -21.13 -10.40 12.30
C ASP A 35 -20.83 -11.60 13.22
N SER A 36 -21.01 -12.80 12.65
CA SER A 36 -21.02 -14.07 13.36
C SER A 36 -19.76 -14.87 13.06
N LEU A 37 -18.83 -14.81 14.02
CA LEU A 37 -17.71 -15.72 14.22
C LEU A 37 -18.09 -17.20 14.00
N TYR A 38 -19.34 -17.55 14.34
CA TYR A 38 -19.91 -18.90 14.35
C TYR A 38 -20.65 -19.29 13.06
N SER A 39 -20.64 -18.45 12.01
CA SER A 39 -21.28 -18.76 10.71
C SER A 39 -20.32 -18.59 9.53
N PRO A 40 -19.51 -19.62 9.19
CA PRO A 40 -18.63 -19.64 8.03
C PRO A 40 -19.32 -19.29 6.70
N GLN A 41 -20.62 -19.57 6.60
CA GLN A 41 -21.42 -19.34 5.40
C GLN A 41 -21.81 -17.86 5.19
N TYR A 42 -21.70 -17.01 6.22
CA TYR A 42 -22.07 -15.59 6.09
C TYR A 42 -21.11 -14.80 5.19
N VAL A 43 -19.79 -15.03 5.31
CA VAL A 43 -18.77 -14.39 4.45
C VAL A 43 -19.03 -14.70 2.97
N LYS A 44 -19.50 -15.92 2.67
CA LYS A 44 -19.90 -16.37 1.32
C LYS A 44 -21.14 -15.62 0.77
N HIS A 45 -21.97 -14.99 1.60
CA HIS A 45 -23.04 -14.09 1.15
C HIS A 45 -22.57 -12.66 0.87
N LEU A 46 -21.42 -12.25 1.40
CA LEU A 46 -20.82 -10.94 1.12
C LEU A 46 -20.03 -10.94 -0.20
N ILE A 47 -19.50 -12.09 -0.61
CA ILE A 47 -18.72 -12.24 -1.85
C ILE A 47 -19.65 -12.73 -2.97
N THR A 48 -19.80 -11.91 -4.03
CA THR A 48 -20.62 -12.27 -5.19
C THR A 48 -19.77 -12.93 -6.28
N TYR A 49 -20.01 -14.22 -6.53
CA TYR A 49 -19.37 -14.95 -7.63
C TYR A 49 -20.27 -15.00 -8.85
N ASN A 50 -19.80 -14.45 -9.97
CA ASN A 50 -20.32 -14.85 -11.28
C ASN A 50 -19.89 -16.30 -11.55
N LYS A 51 -20.86 -17.21 -11.71
CA LYS A 51 -20.62 -18.65 -11.93
C LYS A 51 -20.18 -18.95 -13.37
N TYR A 52 -19.03 -18.41 -13.78
CA TYR A 52 -18.53 -18.55 -15.14
C TYR A 52 -17.99 -19.95 -15.48
N TYR A 53 -17.41 -20.65 -14.51
CA TYR A 53 -16.69 -21.90 -14.77
C TYR A 53 -17.41 -23.11 -14.16
N PRO A 54 -17.95 -24.04 -14.97
CA PRO A 54 -18.77 -25.15 -14.47
C PRO A 54 -17.97 -26.18 -13.65
N PHE A 55 -16.64 -26.21 -13.78
CA PHE A 55 -15.76 -27.07 -12.98
C PHE A 55 -15.52 -26.56 -11.55
N ILE A 56 -15.83 -25.30 -11.23
CA ILE A 56 -15.63 -24.73 -9.90
C ILE A 56 -16.81 -25.08 -8.99
N LYS A 57 -16.53 -25.80 -7.89
CA LYS A 57 -17.51 -26.13 -6.85
C LYS A 57 -17.78 -24.94 -5.93
N TYR A 58 -18.41 -23.88 -6.46
CA TYR A 58 -18.71 -22.64 -5.72
C TYR A 58 -19.48 -22.86 -4.40
N ASN A 59 -20.22 -23.97 -4.25
CA ASN A 59 -20.88 -24.32 -3.00
C ASN A 59 -19.90 -24.65 -1.87
N GLN A 60 -18.70 -25.16 -2.19
CA GLN A 60 -17.62 -25.52 -1.27
C GLN A 60 -16.64 -24.37 -0.98
N ASN A 61 -16.84 -23.19 -1.56
CA ASN A 61 -16.00 -22.02 -1.30
C ASN A 61 -16.49 -21.28 -0.04
N TYR A 62 -15.98 -21.69 1.12
CA TYR A 62 -16.17 -21.06 2.43
C TYR A 62 -14.84 -21.06 3.19
N ILE A 63 -14.70 -20.15 4.16
CA ILE A 63 -13.51 -20.07 5.01
C ILE A 63 -13.87 -20.68 6.37
N GLU A 64 -13.09 -21.66 6.81
CA GLU A 64 -13.22 -22.30 8.11
C GLU A 64 -12.02 -22.02 9.00
N TRP A 65 -12.21 -22.18 10.31
CA TRP A 65 -11.19 -21.95 11.33
C TRP A 65 -11.27 -23.09 12.35
N ASN A 66 -10.13 -23.72 12.63
CA ASN A 66 -10.04 -24.77 13.67
C ASN A 66 -10.24 -24.21 15.09
N ASP A 67 -9.83 -22.96 15.33
CA ASP A 67 -10.05 -22.24 16.57
C ASP A 67 -10.66 -20.86 16.29
N TYR A 68 -11.81 -20.59 16.92
CA TYR A 68 -12.51 -19.31 16.83
C TYR A 68 -11.76 -18.18 17.54
N SER A 69 -10.99 -18.47 18.60
CA SER A 69 -10.26 -17.45 19.37
C SER A 69 -9.20 -16.74 18.52
N SER A 70 -8.56 -17.49 17.62
CA SER A 70 -7.56 -17.02 16.65
C SER A 70 -8.10 -15.96 15.69
N VAL A 71 -9.38 -15.98 15.35
CA VAL A 71 -10.01 -15.02 14.43
C VAL A 71 -10.97 -14.02 15.09
N GLN A 72 -11.35 -14.24 16.35
CA GLN A 72 -12.25 -13.34 17.11
C GLN A 72 -11.84 -11.86 17.00
N LYS A 73 -10.56 -11.55 17.18
CA LYS A 73 -10.01 -10.17 17.10
C LYS A 73 -10.13 -9.53 15.71
N LEU A 74 -10.27 -10.32 14.65
CA LEU A 74 -10.53 -9.81 13.30
C LEU A 74 -11.99 -9.37 13.17
N PHE A 75 -12.92 -10.20 13.62
CA PHE A 75 -14.36 -9.88 13.67
C PHE A 75 -14.68 -8.71 14.62
N GLU A 76 -14.00 -8.60 15.76
CA GLU A 76 -14.08 -7.42 16.64
C GLU A 76 -13.67 -6.13 15.92
N LYS A 77 -12.64 -6.19 15.05
CA LYS A 77 -12.24 -5.05 14.21
C LYS A 77 -13.21 -4.78 13.06
N PHE A 78 -13.82 -5.82 12.46
CA PHE A 78 -14.87 -5.63 11.44
C PHE A 78 -16.07 -4.85 12.01
N LYS A 79 -16.47 -5.12 13.26
CA LYS A 79 -17.51 -4.35 13.96
C LYS A 79 -17.16 -2.87 14.17
N GLN A 80 -15.88 -2.48 14.07
CA GLN A 80 -15.37 -1.13 14.33
C GLN A 80 -15.02 -0.34 13.06
N ILE A 81 -15.20 -0.89 11.85
CA ILE A 81 -14.77 -0.26 10.57
C ILE A 81 -15.33 1.15 10.33
N GLN A 82 -16.51 1.45 10.89
CA GLN A 82 -17.16 2.76 10.75
C GLN A 82 -16.46 3.87 11.54
N SER A 83 -15.58 3.53 12.49
CA SER A 83 -14.81 4.48 13.31
C SER A 83 -13.30 4.23 13.31
N HIS A 84 -12.85 3.08 12.80
CA HIS A 84 -11.45 2.66 12.81
C HIS A 84 -11.04 2.01 11.48
N LYS A 85 -9.90 2.42 10.93
CA LYS A 85 -9.34 1.79 9.72
C LYS A 85 -8.77 0.41 10.03
N LEU A 86 -9.37 -0.64 9.47
CA LEU A 86 -8.73 -1.95 9.40
C LEU A 86 -7.50 -1.89 8.48
N LYS A 87 -6.36 -2.36 8.97
CA LYS A 87 -5.13 -2.52 8.19
C LYS A 87 -4.86 -4.01 8.02
N VAL A 88 -4.75 -4.47 6.77
CA VAL A 88 -4.40 -5.85 6.42
C VAL A 88 -2.98 -5.85 5.87
N LEU A 89 -2.15 -6.76 6.36
CA LEU A 89 -0.80 -7.02 5.85
C LEU A 89 -0.81 -8.38 5.17
N HIS A 90 -0.47 -8.41 3.88
CA HIS A 90 -0.28 -9.63 3.11
C HIS A 90 1.22 -9.79 2.85
N ILE A 91 1.81 -10.89 3.29
CA ILE A 91 3.23 -11.22 3.09
C ILE A 91 3.29 -12.44 2.16
N GLY A 92 4.17 -12.39 1.17
CA GLY A 92 4.37 -13.47 0.22
C GLY A 92 5.43 -13.12 -0.82
N ASP A 93 5.46 -13.87 -1.92
CA ASP A 93 6.46 -13.72 -2.98
C ASP A 93 6.05 -12.68 -4.07
N SER A 94 6.70 -12.78 -5.23
CA SER A 94 6.39 -12.07 -6.48
C SER A 94 4.90 -11.96 -6.84
N HIS A 95 4.04 -12.93 -6.50
CA HIS A 95 2.59 -12.86 -6.76
C HIS A 95 1.89 -11.79 -5.91
N VAL A 96 2.35 -11.59 -4.67
CA VAL A 96 1.90 -10.49 -3.79
C VAL A 96 2.51 -9.17 -4.27
N GLN A 97 3.78 -9.17 -4.69
CA GLN A 97 4.43 -7.98 -5.28
C GLN A 97 3.70 -7.48 -6.54
N ALA A 98 3.23 -8.39 -7.40
CA ALA A 98 2.50 -8.07 -8.62
C ALA A 98 1.13 -7.43 -8.36
N ASP A 99 0.55 -7.63 -7.19
CA ASP A 99 -0.71 -7.05 -6.70
C ASP A 99 -1.95 -7.28 -7.59
N ILE A 100 -1.92 -8.28 -8.48
CA ILE A 100 -3.08 -8.64 -9.32
C ILE A 100 -4.17 -9.28 -8.43
N PHE A 101 -3.83 -10.38 -7.77
CA PHE A 101 -4.71 -11.12 -6.86
C PHE A 101 -4.98 -10.36 -5.55
N THR A 102 -3.94 -9.80 -4.94
CA THR A 102 -4.09 -9.05 -3.68
C THR A 102 -4.75 -7.69 -3.89
N GLY A 103 -4.60 -7.08 -5.06
CA GLY A 103 -5.36 -5.88 -5.47
C GLY A 103 -6.84 -6.20 -5.68
N TYR A 104 -7.17 -7.35 -6.28
CA TYR A 104 -8.55 -7.82 -6.36
C TYR A 104 -9.16 -8.02 -4.97
N ILE A 105 -8.48 -8.74 -4.05
CA ILE A 105 -8.93 -8.91 -2.66
C ILE A 105 -9.12 -7.55 -1.96
N ARG A 106 -8.15 -6.63 -2.10
CA ARG A 106 -8.25 -5.27 -1.52
C ARG A 106 -9.50 -4.56 -2.02
N ASN A 107 -9.80 -4.65 -3.31
CA ASN A 107 -10.97 -3.99 -3.89
C ASN A 107 -12.27 -4.62 -3.38
N GLU A 108 -12.40 -5.95 -3.34
CA GLU A 108 -13.59 -6.62 -2.81
C GLU A 108 -13.81 -6.32 -1.31
N ILE A 109 -12.75 -6.35 -0.49
CA ILE A 109 -12.85 -5.96 0.92
C ILE A 109 -13.30 -4.50 1.05
N GLN A 110 -12.78 -3.57 0.24
CA GLN A 110 -13.22 -2.17 0.26
C GLN A 110 -14.64 -1.97 -0.26
N ASN A 111 -15.11 -2.78 -1.23
CA ASN A 111 -16.49 -2.74 -1.70
C ASN A 111 -17.48 -3.14 -0.58
N ILE A 112 -17.10 -4.11 0.26
CA ILE A 112 -17.92 -4.62 1.36
C ILE A 112 -17.82 -3.73 2.62
N MET A 113 -16.61 -3.27 2.96
CA MET A 113 -16.27 -2.66 4.25
C MET A 113 -15.99 -1.15 4.19
N GLY A 114 -16.01 -0.55 2.99
CA GLY A 114 -15.61 0.84 2.75
C GLY A 114 -14.11 1.00 2.42
N GLU A 115 -13.77 2.12 1.77
CA GLU A 115 -12.41 2.37 1.27
C GLU A 115 -11.45 2.80 2.40
N GLY A 116 -10.49 1.95 2.74
CA GLY A 116 -9.45 2.25 3.75
C GLY A 116 -8.24 3.03 3.21
N GLY A 117 -8.04 3.03 1.89
CA GLY A 117 -6.86 3.56 1.23
C GLY A 117 -6.10 2.50 0.43
N ARG A 118 -5.29 2.94 -0.52
CA ARG A 118 -4.47 2.05 -1.37
C ARG A 118 -3.41 1.25 -0.58
N GLY A 119 -3.05 1.66 0.63
CA GLY A 119 -2.01 1.00 1.42
C GLY A 119 -0.61 1.27 0.87
N PHE A 120 0.31 0.31 1.04
CA PHE A 120 1.70 0.46 0.61
C PHE A 120 1.86 0.40 -0.92
N VAL A 121 2.69 1.32 -1.44
CA VAL A 121 3.33 1.23 -2.75
C VAL A 121 4.83 1.45 -2.62
N PHE A 122 5.61 0.88 -3.53
CA PHE A 122 7.08 0.93 -3.53
C PHE A 122 7.61 1.35 -4.92
N PRO A 123 8.72 2.10 -4.98
CA PRO A 123 9.31 2.62 -6.20
C PRO A 123 10.16 1.57 -6.94
N TYR A 124 9.54 0.46 -7.33
CA TYR A 124 10.20 -0.79 -7.68
C TYR A 124 11.34 -0.71 -8.70
N ALA A 125 11.27 0.20 -9.68
CA ALA A 125 12.36 0.32 -10.65
C ALA A 125 13.70 0.81 -10.05
N ALA A 126 13.71 1.42 -8.85
CA ALA A 126 14.95 1.77 -8.15
C ALA A 126 15.60 0.56 -7.48
N ALA A 127 14.78 -0.43 -7.13
CA ALA A 127 15.24 -1.75 -6.72
C ALA A 127 15.47 -2.69 -7.92
N GLY A 128 15.56 -2.13 -9.14
CA GLY A 128 15.78 -2.86 -10.39
C GLY A 128 14.72 -3.93 -10.66
N THR A 129 13.45 -3.67 -10.36
CA THR A 129 12.38 -4.67 -10.50
C THR A 129 11.04 -4.04 -10.94
N HIS A 130 10.08 -4.89 -11.32
CA HIS A 130 8.78 -4.49 -11.84
C HIS A 130 7.84 -3.98 -10.74
N SER A 131 7.03 -2.99 -11.09
CA SER A 131 5.94 -2.47 -10.26
C SER A 131 4.80 -3.48 -10.05
N ALA A 132 4.04 -3.29 -8.98
CA ALA A 132 2.69 -3.81 -8.85
C ALA A 132 1.80 -3.35 -10.03
N TYR A 133 0.77 -4.13 -10.35
CA TYR A 133 -0.07 -3.98 -11.54
C TYR A 133 -0.72 -2.59 -11.70
N ASP A 134 -1.12 -1.95 -10.60
CA ASP A 134 -1.95 -0.75 -10.60
C ASP A 134 -1.17 0.59 -10.57
N TYR A 135 0.16 0.57 -10.66
CA TYR A 135 0.97 1.79 -10.86
C TYR A 135 2.31 1.53 -11.59
N ARG A 136 2.98 2.60 -12.04
CA ARG A 136 4.29 2.54 -12.73
C ARG A 136 5.39 3.38 -12.07
N THR A 137 6.64 2.92 -12.20
CA THR A 137 7.90 3.49 -11.68
C THR A 137 9.06 3.25 -12.71
N SER A 138 10.12 4.08 -12.83
CA SER A 138 11.35 3.94 -13.70
C SER A 138 12.47 4.92 -13.24
N CYS A 139 13.66 5.09 -13.87
CA CYS A 139 14.81 5.80 -13.22
C CYS A 139 15.27 7.21 -13.68
N LYS A 140 15.74 8.03 -12.70
CA LYS A 140 16.67 9.17 -12.87
C LYS A 140 17.65 9.31 -11.69
N GLY A 141 18.92 9.59 -12.03
CA GLY A 141 20.05 9.56 -11.09
C GLY A 141 20.48 8.14 -10.71
N LYS A 142 21.55 8.03 -9.92
CA LYS A 142 22.07 6.75 -9.42
C LYS A 142 21.22 6.27 -8.24
N TRP A 143 20.89 4.98 -8.25
CA TRP A 143 20.14 4.31 -7.19
C TRP A 143 20.76 2.94 -6.91
N ASP A 144 21.13 2.73 -5.66
CA ASP A 144 21.49 1.43 -5.11
C ASP A 144 20.27 0.86 -4.38
N PHE A 145 20.27 -0.44 -4.11
CA PHE A 145 19.14 -1.10 -3.47
C PHE A 145 19.55 -2.32 -2.64
N SER A 146 18.65 -2.73 -1.76
CA SER A 146 18.71 -4.03 -1.10
C SER A 146 17.34 -4.70 -1.09
N LYS A 147 17.32 -6.02 -1.19
CA LYS A 147 16.11 -6.86 -1.21
C LYS A 147 16.31 -8.05 -0.27
N ASN A 148 15.27 -8.47 0.42
CA ASN A 148 15.27 -9.61 1.34
C ASN A 148 15.69 -10.95 0.73
N VAL A 149 15.68 -11.07 -0.61
CA VAL A 149 16.18 -12.22 -1.37
C VAL A 149 17.70 -12.22 -1.59
N GLN A 150 18.41 -11.15 -1.22
CA GLN A 150 19.87 -11.10 -1.29
C GLN A 150 20.48 -11.73 -0.03
N PRO A 151 21.55 -12.54 -0.15
CA PRO A 151 22.18 -13.18 1.01
C PRO A 151 22.86 -12.19 1.96
N PHE A 152 23.40 -11.10 1.41
CA PHE A 152 24.08 -10.04 2.16
C PHE A 152 23.58 -8.67 1.66
N PRO A 153 22.42 -8.19 2.16
CA PRO A 153 21.92 -6.87 1.78
C PRO A 153 22.84 -5.77 2.33
N ALA A 154 23.21 -4.81 1.47
CA ALA A 154 24.09 -3.70 1.83
C ALA A 154 23.39 -2.61 2.66
N TYR A 155 22.05 -2.58 2.65
CA TYR A 155 21.22 -1.63 3.39
C TYR A 155 20.12 -2.33 4.17
N ASP A 156 19.74 -1.75 5.31
CA ASP A 156 18.62 -2.20 6.16
C ASP A 156 17.35 -2.45 5.32
N ILE A 157 16.71 -3.60 5.49
CA ILE A 157 15.53 -3.99 4.70
C ILE A 157 14.26 -3.29 5.19
N GLY A 158 13.61 -2.53 4.29
CA GLY A 158 12.34 -1.86 4.54
C GLY A 158 11.14 -2.81 4.56
N ILE A 159 10.01 -2.32 5.08
CA ILE A 159 8.79 -3.10 5.36
C ILE A 159 8.16 -3.82 4.14
N THR A 160 8.56 -3.47 2.92
CA THR A 160 8.13 -4.15 1.67
C THR A 160 9.08 -5.27 1.23
N GLY A 161 10.05 -5.65 2.07
CA GLY A 161 11.13 -6.58 1.70
C GLY A 161 12.21 -5.95 0.82
N ALA A 162 12.16 -4.63 0.60
CA ALA A 162 13.10 -3.90 -0.24
C ALA A 162 13.43 -2.50 0.32
N THR A 163 14.64 -2.05 0.00
CA THR A 163 15.20 -0.74 0.31
C THR A 163 15.93 -0.20 -0.91
N ILE A 164 16.06 1.11 -0.93
CA ILE A 164 16.56 1.95 -2.00
C ILE A 164 17.42 3.04 -1.38
N HIS A 165 18.55 3.32 -2.00
CA HIS A 165 19.57 4.22 -1.48
C HIS A 165 20.15 5.07 -2.60
N THR A 166 20.60 6.28 -2.27
CA THR A 166 21.34 7.13 -3.20
C THR A 166 22.24 8.09 -2.43
N GLU A 167 23.39 8.39 -3.02
CA GLU A 167 24.24 9.53 -2.68
C GLU A 167 24.19 10.63 -3.77
N ASP A 168 23.46 10.38 -4.87
CA ASP A 168 23.28 11.31 -5.97
C ASP A 168 22.23 12.37 -5.62
N SER A 169 22.71 13.57 -5.31
CA SER A 169 21.85 14.70 -4.93
C SER A 169 20.88 15.19 -6.02
N SER A 170 21.01 14.70 -7.26
CA SER A 170 20.11 14.97 -8.40
C SER A 170 19.08 13.85 -8.64
N ALA A 171 19.19 12.73 -7.92
CA ALA A 171 18.37 11.56 -8.12
C ALA A 171 16.89 11.85 -7.88
N SER A 172 16.01 11.21 -8.68
CA SER A 172 14.61 11.60 -8.75
C SER A 172 13.63 10.49 -9.17
N PHE A 173 12.36 10.79 -8.93
CA PHE A 173 11.44 9.93 -8.18
C PHE A 173 9.96 10.31 -8.54
N LYS A 174 9.10 9.31 -8.84
CA LYS A 174 7.65 9.36 -9.13
C LYS A 174 7.01 7.97 -9.10
N ILE A 175 5.83 7.88 -8.50
CA ILE A 175 4.90 6.76 -8.64
C ILE A 175 3.68 7.27 -9.40
N VAL A 176 3.23 6.54 -10.43
CA VAL A 176 2.10 6.97 -11.27
C VAL A 176 1.03 5.90 -11.36
N PHE A 177 -0.15 6.20 -10.82
CA PHE A 177 -1.36 5.42 -10.99
C PHE A 177 -2.04 5.78 -12.33
N PRO A 178 -2.46 4.79 -13.14
CA PRO A 178 -3.36 5.01 -14.27
C PRO A 178 -4.71 5.62 -13.84
N LYS A 179 -5.47 6.14 -14.81
CA LYS A 179 -6.81 6.68 -14.57
C LYS A 179 -7.68 5.64 -13.84
N ASN A 180 -8.39 6.10 -12.80
CA ASN A 180 -9.26 5.30 -11.93
C ASN A 180 -8.58 4.22 -11.06
N MET A 181 -7.24 4.08 -11.06
CA MET A 181 -6.53 3.12 -10.18
C MET A 181 -6.26 3.65 -8.76
N LEU A 182 -6.53 4.93 -8.50
CA LEU A 182 -6.42 5.55 -7.18
C LEU A 182 -7.70 6.36 -6.92
N ASN A 183 -8.36 6.14 -5.79
CA ASN A 183 -9.53 6.92 -5.43
C ASN A 183 -9.13 8.38 -5.10
N LYS A 184 -9.93 9.35 -5.55
CA LYS A 184 -9.72 10.79 -5.33
C LYS A 184 -9.75 11.19 -3.84
N ASN A 185 -10.42 10.40 -3.00
CA ASN A 185 -10.51 10.59 -1.56
C ASN A 185 -9.24 10.15 -0.81
N PHE A 186 -8.24 9.57 -1.50
CA PHE A 186 -6.97 9.18 -0.91
C PHE A 186 -6.03 10.39 -0.87
N ASN A 187 -6.17 11.17 0.20
CA ASN A 187 -5.58 12.48 0.41
C ASN A 187 -4.40 12.51 1.40
N VAL A 188 -4.18 11.46 2.18
CA VAL A 188 -3.06 11.36 3.16
C VAL A 188 -1.94 10.46 2.64
N LEU A 189 -0.72 10.98 2.70
CA LEU A 189 0.53 10.32 2.33
C LEU A 189 1.39 10.07 3.60
N LYS A 190 1.70 8.80 3.88
CA LYS A 190 2.72 8.42 4.86
C LYS A 190 4.01 8.02 4.16
N LEU A 191 5.06 8.82 4.34
CA LEU A 191 6.39 8.61 3.79
C LEU A 191 7.29 7.87 4.78
N TYR A 192 7.80 6.71 4.39
CA TYR A 192 8.77 5.92 5.16
C TYR A 192 10.17 6.09 4.56
N CYS A 193 11.09 6.69 5.32
CA CYS A 193 12.49 6.90 4.94
C CYS A 193 13.39 6.98 6.18
N LYS A 194 14.69 6.71 6.03
CA LYS A 194 15.69 6.93 7.09
C LYS A 194 15.82 8.43 7.37
N ARG A 195 15.89 8.80 8.65
CA ARG A 195 16.04 10.19 9.09
C ARG A 195 17.28 10.33 9.98
N SER A 196 18.29 11.04 9.50
CA SER A 196 19.55 11.29 10.19
C SER A 196 20.26 12.50 9.54
N PRO A 197 21.26 13.14 10.18
CA PRO A 197 21.94 14.33 9.65
C PRO A 197 22.55 14.16 8.25
N GLU A 198 22.83 12.93 7.84
CA GLU A 198 23.38 12.55 6.54
C GLU A 198 22.30 12.43 5.45
N SER A 199 21.03 12.28 5.82
CA SER A 199 19.90 12.10 4.91
C SER A 199 19.60 13.35 4.09
N PHE A 200 19.27 13.15 2.81
CA PHE A 200 18.77 14.22 1.94
C PHE A 200 17.37 14.68 2.36
N ASN A 201 17.15 16.00 2.33
CA ASN A 201 15.79 16.55 2.38
C ASN A 201 15.04 16.27 1.08
N ILE A 202 13.76 15.95 1.22
CA ILE A 202 12.92 15.40 0.15
C ILE A 202 11.93 16.48 -0.31
N LYS A 203 11.87 16.75 -1.62
CA LYS A 203 10.87 17.64 -2.22
C LYS A 203 9.80 16.82 -2.94
N VAL A 204 8.58 16.77 -2.40
CA VAL A 204 7.41 16.04 -2.96
C VAL A 204 6.54 16.99 -3.80
N LYS A 205 6.20 16.60 -5.03
CA LYS A 205 5.06 17.16 -5.77
C LYS A 205 4.05 16.06 -6.04
N ALA A 206 2.78 16.30 -5.72
CA ALA A 206 1.64 15.43 -6.03
C ALA A 206 0.62 16.16 -6.92
N SER A 207 -0.22 15.42 -7.65
CA SER A 207 -1.11 15.99 -8.67
C SER A 207 -2.15 17.00 -8.15
N GLY A 208 -2.52 16.92 -6.86
CA GLY A 208 -3.42 17.87 -6.21
C GLY A 208 -2.74 19.12 -5.63
N LEU A 209 -1.40 19.25 -5.75
CA LEU A 209 -0.63 20.33 -5.14
C LEU A 209 -0.06 21.27 -6.21
N SER A 210 -0.37 22.56 -6.07
CA SER A 210 0.19 23.62 -6.93
C SER A 210 1.69 23.81 -6.69
N THR A 211 2.13 23.77 -5.44
CA THR A 211 3.52 23.91 -5.01
C THR A 211 4.09 22.58 -4.49
N PRO A 212 5.40 22.29 -4.72
CA PRO A 212 6.07 21.16 -4.07
C PRO A 212 6.22 21.40 -2.56
N LEU A 213 5.98 20.35 -1.78
CA LEU A 213 6.25 20.31 -0.34
C LEU A 213 7.72 19.94 -0.09
N TYR A 214 8.31 20.54 0.93
CA TYR A 214 9.68 20.25 1.37
C TYR A 214 9.63 19.53 2.70
N ILE A 215 10.28 18.39 2.76
CA ILE A 215 10.24 17.46 3.89
C ILE A 215 11.64 17.37 4.48
N ASP A 216 11.75 17.76 5.74
CA ASP A 216 13.00 17.66 6.48
C ASP A 216 13.25 16.23 6.97
N CYS A 217 14.26 15.59 6.38
CA CYS A 217 14.68 14.25 6.72
C CYS A 217 16.05 14.24 7.43
N ASN A 218 16.68 15.41 7.62
CA ASN A 218 18.02 15.49 8.21
C ASN A 218 18.00 15.50 9.76
N ALA A 219 16.87 15.78 10.40
CA ALA A 219 16.72 15.66 11.84
C ALA A 219 16.49 14.20 12.28
N LEU A 220 17.18 13.76 13.34
CA LEU A 220 16.87 12.52 14.06
C LEU A 220 15.42 12.54 14.54
N ASN A 221 14.71 11.42 14.40
CA ASN A 221 13.30 11.35 14.79
C ASN A 221 12.82 9.91 14.98
N ASP A 222 12.15 9.63 16.10
CA ASP A 222 11.67 8.28 16.44
C ASP A 222 10.37 7.89 15.71
N LYS A 223 9.74 8.82 14.97
CA LYS A 223 8.55 8.51 14.17
C LYS A 223 8.93 7.70 12.93
N LEU A 224 8.35 6.50 12.82
CA LEU A 224 8.50 5.57 11.71
C LEU A 224 8.18 6.14 10.32
N TYR A 225 7.39 7.22 10.24
CA TYR A 225 7.00 7.87 9.00
C TYR A 225 6.73 9.36 9.19
N ILE A 226 6.72 10.09 8.08
CA ILE A 226 6.27 11.49 7.99
C ILE A 226 4.88 11.49 7.33
N GLU A 227 3.90 12.16 7.96
CA GLU A 227 2.53 12.29 7.43
C GLU A 227 2.34 13.64 6.75
N ILE A 228 1.64 13.62 5.62
CA ILE A 228 1.45 14.74 4.69
C ILE A 228 0.03 14.66 4.12
#